data_AF-A0A3D5UZM4-F1
#
_entry.id   AF-A0A3D5UZM4-F1
#
_cell.length_a   1.000
_cell.length_b   1.000
_cell.length_c   1.000
_cell.angle_alpha   90.00
_cell.angle_beta   90.00
_cell.angle_gamma   90.00
#
_symmetry.space_group_name_H-M   'P 1'
#
loop_
_entity.id
_entity.type
_entity.pdbx_description
1 polymer ?
#
loop_
_entity_poly.entity_id
_entity_poly.type
_entity_poly.pdbx_seq_one_letter_code
_entity_poly.pdbx_strand_id
1 'polypeptide(L)'
;VFIREPEFQGQTKEKLASTEAQKLVEKAIGDHFDHWLTAAPQQANKLLEWVVDRADDRLRRRQEKDVARKTATRKLRLPGKLADCSQSAADGSEIFLVEGDSAGGSAKQARDRA
;
A
#
# COMPACT_ATOMS: atom_id res chain seq x y z
N VAL A 1 8.21 23.52 11.44
CA VAL A 1 7.88 24.48 10.37
C VAL A 1 6.59 25.18 10.76
N PHE A 2 6.57 26.52 10.74
CA PHE A 2 5.36 27.30 10.99
C PHE A 2 4.82 27.80 9.66
N ILE A 3 3.54 27.56 9.38
CA ILE A 3 2.86 27.95 8.14
C ILE A 3 1.67 28.79 8.55
N ARG A 4 1.60 30.03 8.05
CA ARG A 4 0.55 30.99 8.44
C ARG A 4 -0.84 30.55 7.95
N GLU A 5 -0.92 30.07 6.71
CA GLU A 5 -2.16 29.64 6.07
C GLU A 5 -2.04 28.17 5.62
N PRO A 6 -2.15 27.20 6.55
CA PRO A 6 -2.00 25.79 6.22
C PRO A 6 -3.28 25.24 5.57
N GLU A 7 -3.11 24.52 4.48
CA GLU A 7 -4.14 23.81 3.75
C GLU A 7 -4.05 22.32 4.08
N PHE A 8 -5.18 21.66 4.30
CA PHE A 8 -5.22 20.24 4.63
C PHE A 8 -6.19 19.47 3.74
N GLN A 9 -5.87 18.20 3.50
CA GLN A 9 -6.78 17.26 2.86
C GLN A 9 -7.79 16.74 3.88
N GLY A 10 -9.07 17.02 3.64
CA GLY A 10 -10.18 16.54 4.46
C GLY A 10 -10.38 17.30 5.77
N GLN A 11 -11.53 17.05 6.41
CA GLN A 11 -11.93 17.75 7.62
C GLN A 11 -11.08 17.40 8.85
N THR A 12 -10.55 16.18 8.92
CA THR A 12 -9.74 15.70 10.05
C THR A 12 -8.35 16.35 10.09
N LYS A 13 -7.97 17.08 9.02
CA LYS A 13 -6.67 17.77 8.90
C LYS A 13 -5.44 16.87 9.12
N GLU A 14 -5.57 15.58 8.80
CA GLU A 14 -4.50 14.60 9.01
C GLU A 14 -3.34 14.76 8.04
N LYS A 15 -3.60 15.30 6.84
CA LYS A 15 -2.60 15.45 5.79
C LYS A 15 -2.52 16.90 5.32
N LEU A 16 -1.35 17.50 5.50
CA LEU A 16 -1.04 18.84 4.99
C LEU A 16 -0.94 18.81 3.46
N ALA A 17 -1.64 19.73 2.81
CA ALA A 17 -1.68 19.90 1.36
C ALA A 17 -0.94 21.16 0.88
N SER A 18 -0.51 22.05 1.80
CA SER A 18 0.27 23.25 1.48
C SER A 18 1.54 22.92 0.70
N THR A 19 1.56 23.24 -0.59
CA THR A 19 2.71 22.96 -1.48
C THR A 19 3.97 23.74 -1.10
N GLU A 20 3.83 24.93 -0.53
CA GLU A 20 4.96 25.73 -0.01
C GLU A 20 5.67 25.02 1.15
N ALA A 21 4.94 24.27 1.97
CA ALA A 21 5.50 23.52 3.08
C ALA A 21 6.57 22.53 2.63
N GLN A 22 6.32 21.84 1.50
CA GLN A 22 7.26 20.90 0.93
C GLN A 22 8.57 21.59 0.57
N LYS A 23 8.52 22.72 -0.15
CA LYS A 23 9.71 23.47 -0.57
C LYS A 23 10.51 23.97 0.64
N LEU A 24 9.83 24.47 1.68
CA LEU A 24 10.48 24.94 2.90
C LEU A 24 11.21 23.81 3.63
N VAL A 25 10.57 22.65 3.78
CA VAL A 25 11.18 21.48 4.43
C VAL A 25 12.34 20.93 3.61
N GLU A 26 12.17 20.80 2.30
CA GLU A 26 13.20 20.26 1.40
C GLU A 26 14.45 21.13 1.43
N LYS A 27 14.31 22.46 1.32
CA LYS A 27 15.44 23.39 1.43
C LYS A 27 16.10 23.35 2.81
N ALA A 28 15.32 23.17 3.88
CA ALA A 28 15.85 23.11 5.23
C ALA A 28 16.61 21.81 5.54
N ILE A 29 16.36 20.72 4.79
CA ILE A 29 16.97 19.42 5.03
C ILE A 29 18.07 19.10 4.02
N GLY A 30 17.90 19.46 2.73
CA GLY A 30 18.76 19.04 1.62
C GLY A 30 20.25 19.24 1.89
N ASP A 31 20.69 20.50 2.05
CA ASP A 31 22.10 20.83 2.25
C ASP A 31 22.69 20.15 3.50
N HIS A 32 21.92 20.09 4.59
CA HIS A 32 22.38 19.46 5.83
C HIS A 32 22.52 17.95 5.69
N PHE A 33 21.61 17.32 4.96
CA PHE A 33 21.65 15.89 4.70
C PHE A 33 22.83 15.54 3.79
N ASP A 34 23.04 16.31 2.72
CA ASP A 34 24.19 16.13 1.81
C ASP A 34 25.54 16.30 2.54
N HIS A 35 25.64 17.32 3.41
CA HIS A 35 26.82 17.48 4.26
C HIS A 35 27.00 16.32 5.24
N TRP A 36 25.92 15.81 5.83
CA TRP A 36 26.00 14.65 6.73
C TRP A 36 26.47 13.39 5.99
N LEU A 37 25.94 13.13 4.79
CA LEU A 37 26.33 11.98 3.97
C LEU A 37 27.82 11.99 3.64
N THR A 38 28.38 13.16 3.33
CA THR A 38 29.80 13.31 3.00
C THR A 38 30.71 13.32 4.23
N ALA A 39 30.25 13.88 5.35
CA ALA A 39 31.02 13.94 6.60
C ALA A 39 31.07 12.60 7.36
N ALA A 40 30.08 11.72 7.18
CA ALA A 40 29.95 10.45 7.89
C ALA A 40 29.83 9.26 6.92
N PRO A 41 30.85 8.97 6.09
CA PRO A 41 30.74 8.01 4.98
C PRO A 41 30.42 6.58 5.42
N GLN A 42 30.90 6.14 6.60
CA GLN A 42 30.60 4.80 7.11
C GLN A 42 29.12 4.64 7.46
N GLN A 43 28.50 5.64 8.08
CA GLN A 43 27.08 5.63 8.42
C GLN A 43 26.21 5.83 7.17
N ALA A 44 26.64 6.71 6.26
CA ALA A 44 25.97 6.94 4.98
C ALA A 44 25.92 5.66 4.12
N ASN A 45 27.03 4.93 4.03
CA ASN A 45 27.08 3.66 3.28
C ASN A 45 26.13 2.62 3.88
N LYS A 46 26.08 2.47 5.23
CA LYS A 46 25.13 1.57 5.88
C LYS A 46 23.68 1.94 5.59
N LEU A 47 23.35 3.23 5.59
CA LEU A 47 22.02 3.70 5.22
C LEU A 47 21.70 3.36 3.76
N LEU A 48 22.65 3.62 2.85
CA LEU A 48 22.47 3.36 1.42
C LEU A 48 22.28 1.88 1.13
N GLU A 49 23.13 1.01 1.69
CA GLU A 49 23.00 -0.45 1.59
C GLU A 49 21.61 -0.90 2.04
N TRP A 50 21.15 -0.45 3.21
CA TRP A 50 19.81 -0.78 3.71
C TRP A 50 18.70 -0.30 2.76
N VAL A 51 18.80 0.91 2.20
CA VAL A 51 17.80 1.45 1.26
C VAL A 51 17.77 0.61 -0.03
N VAL A 52 18.94 0.24 -0.56
CA VAL A 52 19.08 -0.61 -1.76
C VAL A 52 18.46 -1.99 -1.52
N ASP A 53 18.81 -2.65 -0.40
CA ASP A 53 18.23 -3.95 -0.03
C ASP A 53 16.70 -3.92 0.03
N ARG A 54 16.13 -2.83 0.56
CA ARG A 54 14.67 -2.63 0.62
C ARG A 54 14.06 -2.37 -0.74
N ALA A 55 14.75 -1.66 -1.62
CA ALA A 55 14.31 -1.44 -2.99
C ALA A 55 14.29 -2.75 -3.78
N ASP A 56 15.33 -3.57 -3.64
CA ASP A 56 15.47 -4.87 -4.30
C ASP A 56 14.45 -5.88 -3.77
N ASP A 57 14.21 -5.95 -2.45
CA ASP A 57 13.14 -6.78 -1.89
C ASP A 57 11.76 -6.38 -2.44
N ARG A 58 11.49 -5.07 -2.56
CA ARG A 58 10.23 -4.58 -3.14
C ARG A 58 10.09 -4.97 -4.62
N LEU A 59 11.17 -4.89 -5.40
CA LEU A 59 11.19 -5.29 -6.81
C LEU A 59 10.98 -6.80 -6.96
N ARG A 60 11.72 -7.61 -6.18
CA ARG A 60 11.57 -9.07 -6.15
C ARG A 60 10.13 -9.48 -5.81
N ARG A 61 9.55 -8.94 -4.74
CA ARG A 61 8.15 -9.21 -4.36
C ARG A 61 7.15 -8.80 -5.44
N ARG A 62 7.40 -7.70 -6.16
CA ARG A 62 6.56 -7.29 -7.29
C ARG A 62 6.65 -8.29 -8.44
N GLN A 63 7.86 -8.73 -8.78
CA GLN A 63 8.07 -9.74 -9.81
C GLN A 63 7.42 -11.07 -9.44
N GLU A 64 7.55 -11.54 -8.19
CA GLU A 64 6.88 -12.75 -7.71
C GLU A 64 5.36 -12.67 -7.86
N LYS A 65 4.76 -11.53 -7.47
CA LYS A 65 3.33 -11.29 -7.64
C LYS A 65 2.92 -11.25 -9.11
N ASP A 66 3.73 -10.65 -9.97
CA ASP A 66 3.43 -10.54 -11.40
C ASP A 66 3.61 -11.89 -12.12
N VAL A 67 4.62 -12.70 -11.76
CA VAL A 67 4.79 -14.08 -12.22
C VAL A 67 3.59 -14.93 -11.78
N ALA A 68 3.18 -14.85 -10.51
CA ALA A 68 1.99 -15.54 -10.01
C ALA A 68 0.70 -15.13 -10.75
N ARG A 69 0.60 -13.87 -11.20
CA ARG A 69 -0.52 -13.38 -12.01
C ARG A 69 -0.45 -13.87 -13.47
N LYS A 70 0.74 -13.97 -14.07
CA LYS A 70 0.92 -14.45 -15.45
C LYS A 70 0.62 -15.95 -15.61
N THR A 71 0.91 -16.75 -14.58
CA THR A 71 0.58 -18.19 -14.57
C THR A 71 -0.92 -18.45 -14.34
N ALA A 72 -1.71 -17.42 -14.00
CA ALA A 72 -3.15 -17.53 -13.85
C ALA A 72 -3.87 -17.48 -15.22
N THR A 73 -3.58 -18.42 -16.11
CA THR A 73 -4.53 -18.77 -17.18
C THR A 73 -5.83 -19.27 -16.53
N ARG A 74 -6.78 -18.35 -16.37
CA ARG A 74 -8.22 -18.59 -16.20
C ARG A 74 -8.64 -19.58 -15.09
N LYS A 75 -7.88 -19.72 -14.01
CA LYS A 75 -8.34 -20.39 -12.79
C LYS A 75 -8.93 -19.35 -11.84
N LEU A 76 -10.17 -19.59 -11.38
CA LEU A 76 -10.79 -18.88 -10.26
C LEU A 76 -9.75 -18.74 -9.14
N ARG A 77 -9.54 -17.54 -8.60
CA ARG A 77 -8.42 -17.28 -7.64
C ARG A 77 -8.55 -18.08 -6.35
N LEU A 78 -9.77 -18.48 -6.00
CA LEU A 78 -10.13 -19.21 -4.78
C LEU A 78 -11.16 -20.30 -5.12
N PRO A 79 -10.81 -21.29 -5.97
CA PRO A 79 -11.76 -22.30 -6.40
C PRO A 79 -12.19 -23.13 -5.18
N GLY A 80 -13.50 -23.22 -4.96
CA GLY A 80 -14.07 -23.94 -3.82
C GLY A 80 -14.06 -23.19 -2.48
N LYS A 81 -13.31 -22.08 -2.34
CA LYS A 81 -13.27 -21.26 -1.12
C LYS A 81 -14.08 -19.97 -1.23
N LEU A 82 -13.96 -19.27 -2.37
CA LEU A 82 -14.77 -18.08 -2.64
C LEU A 82 -16.07 -18.50 -3.31
N ALA A 83 -17.19 -18.04 -2.78
CA ALA A 83 -18.48 -18.08 -3.44
C ALA A 83 -18.78 -16.67 -3.95
N ASP A 84 -18.70 -16.44 -5.25
CA ASP A 84 -18.98 -15.12 -5.84
C ASP A 84 -20.50 -14.80 -5.80
N CYS A 85 -20.85 -13.52 -5.80
CA CYS A 85 -22.22 -13.04 -6.04
C CYS A 85 -22.52 -13.04 -7.55
N SER A 86 -23.77 -12.76 -7.95
CA SER A 86 -24.15 -12.73 -9.37
C SER A 86 -23.74 -11.43 -10.09
N GLN A 87 -23.49 -10.36 -9.34
CA GLN A 87 -23.05 -9.07 -9.89
C GLN A 87 -21.55 -9.08 -10.22
N SER A 88 -21.19 -8.39 -11.31
CA SER A 88 -19.80 -8.22 -11.73
C SER A 88 -19.20 -6.88 -11.29
N ALA A 89 -20.05 -5.92 -10.90
CA ALA A 89 -19.62 -4.62 -10.41
C ALA A 89 -19.26 -4.70 -8.92
N ALA A 90 -18.21 -3.97 -8.53
CA ALA A 90 -17.83 -3.84 -7.12
C ALA A 90 -18.83 -2.98 -6.33
N ASP A 91 -19.49 -2.04 -7.01
CA ASP A 91 -20.51 -1.20 -6.39
C ASP A 91 -21.74 -2.03 -6.05
N GLY A 92 -22.22 -1.93 -4.81
CA GLY A 92 -23.29 -2.78 -4.27
C GLY A 92 -22.88 -4.22 -3.90
N SER A 93 -21.63 -4.63 -4.13
CA SER A 93 -21.14 -5.96 -3.74
C SER A 93 -20.54 -5.96 -2.33
N GLU A 94 -20.87 -6.97 -1.54
CA GLU A 94 -20.33 -7.17 -0.19
C GLU A 94 -19.47 -8.43 -0.10
N ILE A 95 -18.40 -8.37 0.72
CA ILE A 95 -17.54 -9.52 1.01
C ILE A 95 -17.61 -9.87 2.48
N PHE A 96 -17.95 -11.14 2.76
CA PHE A 96 -18.00 -11.68 4.11
C PHE A 96 -16.79 -12.60 4.33
N LEU A 97 -16.00 -12.30 5.36
CA LEU A 97 -14.89 -13.15 5.81
C LEU A 97 -15.39 -14.02 6.96
N VAL A 98 -15.38 -15.34 6.75
CA VAL A 98 -15.94 -16.33 7.69
C VAL A 98 -14.91 -17.36 8.06
N GLU A 99 -14.99 -17.86 9.29
CA GLU A 99 -14.06 -18.85 9.79
C GLU A 99 -14.45 -20.27 9.35
N GLY A 100 -13.68 -20.84 8.42
CA GLY A 100 -13.81 -22.23 8.00
C GLY A 100 -15.07 -22.57 7.20
N ASP A 101 -15.17 -23.84 6.79
CA ASP A 101 -16.24 -24.31 5.91
C ASP A 101 -17.60 -24.40 6.63
N SER A 102 -17.61 -24.57 7.95
CA SER A 102 -18.84 -24.66 8.75
C SER A 102 -19.61 -23.33 8.74
N ALA A 103 -18.95 -22.23 9.14
CA ALA A 103 -19.55 -20.90 9.05
C ALA A 103 -19.77 -20.47 7.58
N GLY A 104 -18.86 -20.87 6.67
CA GLY A 104 -19.00 -20.63 5.24
C GLY A 104 -20.23 -21.30 4.61
N GLY A 105 -20.59 -22.50 5.07
CA GLY A 105 -21.80 -23.20 4.63
C GLY A 105 -23.05 -22.41 4.99
N SER A 106 -23.18 -22.02 6.25
CA SER A 106 -24.30 -21.20 6.74
C SER A 106 -24.38 -19.85 6.04
N ALA A 107 -23.25 -19.15 5.90
CA ALA A 107 -23.18 -17.85 5.22
C ALA A 107 -23.57 -17.96 3.74
N LYS A 108 -23.10 -19.00 3.03
CA LYS A 108 -23.44 -19.23 1.61
C LYS A 108 -24.91 -19.56 1.39
N GLN A 109 -25.56 -20.20 2.37
CA GLN A 109 -26.98 -20.53 2.31
C GLN A 109 -27.88 -19.33 2.62
N ALA A 110 -27.51 -18.49 3.58
CA ALA A 110 -28.33 -17.38 4.06
C ALA A 110 -28.16 -16.07 3.27
N ARG A 111 -27.09 -15.91 2.49
CA ARG A 111 -26.81 -14.67 1.75
C ARG A 111 -27.84 -14.38 0.66
N ASP A 112 -28.02 -13.10 0.37
CA ASP A 112 -28.60 -12.67 -0.91
C ASP A 112 -27.60 -13.00 -2.05
N ARG A 113 -28.14 -13.49 -3.16
CA ARG A 113 -27.35 -13.87 -4.35
C ARG A 113 -27.51 -12.88 -5.50
N ALA A 114 -28.48 -11.97 -5.40
CA ALA A 114 -28.75 -10.93 -6.39
C ALA A 114 -27.62 -9.91 -6.48
#